data_AF-A0A2E0U4Z6-F1
#
_entry.id   AF-A0A2E0U4Z6-F1
#
_cell.length_a   1.000
_cell.length_b   1.000
_cell.length_c   1.000
_cell.angle_alpha   90.00
_cell.angle_beta   90.00
_cell.angle_gamma   90.00
#
_symmetry.space_group_name_H-M   'P 1'
#
loop_
_entity.id
_entity.type
_entity.pdbx_description
1 polymer ?
#
loop_
_entity_poly.entity_id
_entity_poly.type
_entity_poly.pdbx_seq_one_letter_code
_entity_poly.pdbx_strand_id
1 'polypeptide(L)'
;SRNVEQRDDKRPQLSDLRESGSIEQDADAVLFVFRESYYLERQEPDDAGEKFAEWQDKMERLRNIAEVIVAKQRHGPIGKVELHFDPNITKFSNLDKQHSPSEY
;
A
#
# COMPACT_ATOMS: atom_id res chain seq x y z
N SER A 1 17.95 3.82 -0.57
CA SER A 1 17.71 4.75 0.54
C SER A 1 16.50 4.31 1.36
N ARG A 2 16.60 4.20 2.69
CA ARG A 2 15.45 3.89 3.59
C ARG A 2 14.70 5.16 4.03
N ASN A 3 14.87 6.28 3.32
CA ASN A 3 14.29 7.57 3.68
C ASN A 3 12.76 7.56 3.75
N VAL A 4 12.09 6.61 3.09
CA VAL A 4 10.64 6.38 3.21
C VAL A 4 10.21 6.21 4.68
N GLU A 5 11.02 5.53 5.50
CA GLU A 5 10.67 5.26 6.89
C GLU A 5 10.80 6.50 7.80
N GLN A 6 11.44 7.57 7.34
CA GLN A 6 11.58 8.82 8.10
C GLN A 6 10.46 9.83 7.79
N ARG A 7 9.71 9.66 6.69
CA ARG A 7 8.61 10.55 6.30
C ARG A 7 7.33 10.25 7.07
N ASP A 8 6.43 11.21 7.18
CA ASP A 8 5.07 10.97 7.69
C ASP A 8 4.28 10.12 6.70
N ASP A 9 4.32 10.47 5.41
CA ASP A 9 3.82 9.61 4.34
C ASP A 9 4.85 8.53 3.97
N LYS A 10 4.53 7.31 4.38
CA LYS A 10 5.33 6.10 4.16
C LYS A 10 5.18 5.52 2.75
N ARG A 11 4.46 6.19 1.84
CA ARG A 11 4.35 5.76 0.44
C ARG A 11 5.72 5.91 -0.25
N PRO A 12 6.22 4.86 -0.93
CA PRO A 12 7.46 4.95 -1.70
C PRO A 12 7.31 5.89 -2.90
N GLN A 13 8.39 6.59 -3.24
CA GLN A 13 8.46 7.51 -4.37
C GLN A 13 9.75 7.30 -5.17
N LEU A 14 9.81 7.78 -6.41
CA LEU A 14 10.97 7.58 -7.30
C LEU A 14 12.29 8.05 -6.68
N SER A 15 12.28 9.14 -5.90
CA SER A 15 13.49 9.63 -5.23
C SER A 15 14.09 8.63 -4.23
N ASP A 16 13.31 7.67 -3.74
CA ASP A 16 13.80 6.63 -2.83
C ASP A 16 14.76 5.66 -3.56
N LEU A 17 14.65 5.59 -4.89
CA LEU A 17 15.53 4.86 -5.79
C LEU A 17 16.76 5.67 -6.23
N ARG A 18 16.95 6.91 -5.77
CA ARG A 18 18.06 7.77 -6.22
C ARG A 18 19.44 7.17 -5.96
N GLU A 19 19.58 6.36 -4.91
CA GLU A 19 20.82 5.62 -4.60
C GLU A 19 21.04 4.40 -5.51
N SER A 20 20.05 4.02 -6.32
CA SER A 20 20.14 2.91 -7.28
C SER A 20 20.86 3.27 -8.59
N GLY A 21 21.31 4.53 -8.72
CA GLY A 21 22.05 4.99 -9.90
C GLY A 21 21.17 5.12 -11.13
N SER A 22 21.55 4.47 -12.23
CA SER A 22 20.86 4.59 -13.52
C SER A 22 19.56 3.79 -13.59
N ILE A 23 19.28 2.88 -12.65
CA ILE A 23 18.13 1.97 -12.70
C ILE A 23 16.79 2.74 -12.78
N GLU A 24 16.65 3.83 -12.02
CA GLU A 24 15.47 4.70 -12.10
C GLU A 24 15.32 5.32 -13.50
N GLN A 25 16.42 5.73 -14.13
CA GLN A 25 16.42 6.41 -15.43
C GLN A 25 16.18 5.44 -16.59
N ASP A 26 16.76 4.25 -16.49
CA ASP A 26 16.77 3.24 -17.55
C ASP A 26 15.50 2.38 -17.58
N ALA A 27 14.80 2.25 -16.45
CA ALA A 27 13.59 1.44 -16.37
C ALA A 27 12.45 1.97 -17.26
N ASP A 28 11.77 1.08 -17.97
CA ASP A 28 10.55 1.41 -18.73
C ASP A 28 9.35 1.58 -17.81
N ALA A 29 9.29 0.80 -16.74
CA ALA A 29 8.29 0.91 -15.69
C ALA A 29 8.88 0.73 -14.29
N VAL A 30 8.33 1.46 -13.32
CA VAL A 30 8.66 1.32 -11.90
C VAL A 30 7.35 1.16 -11.14
N LEU A 31 7.23 0.05 -10.41
CA LEU A 31 6.08 -0.25 -9.58
C LEU A 31 6.52 -0.32 -8.11
N PHE A 32 5.78 0.37 -7.25
CA PHE A 32 5.91 0.22 -5.81
C PHE A 32 4.73 -0.57 -5.26
N VAL A 33 4.98 -1.35 -4.21
CA VAL A 33 3.95 -2.01 -3.43
C VAL A 33 3.87 -1.31 -2.09
N PHE A 34 2.67 -0.89 -1.71
CA PHE A 34 2.40 -0.24 -0.44
C PHE A 34 1.23 -0.93 0.28
N ARG A 35 1.40 -1.22 1.57
CA ARG A 35 0.36 -1.81 2.42
C ARG A 35 0.10 -0.88 3.58
N GLU A 36 -0.99 -0.13 3.53
CA GLU A 36 -1.31 0.84 4.59
C GLU A 36 -1.55 0.17 5.94
N SER A 37 -2.21 -1.00 5.94
CA SER A 37 -2.44 -1.80 7.15
C SER A 37 -1.14 -2.17 7.90
N TYR A 38 -0.02 -2.35 7.21
CA TYR A 38 1.27 -2.64 7.83
C TYR A 38 1.82 -1.47 8.67
N TYR A 39 1.54 -0.24 8.24
CA TYR A 39 1.96 0.95 8.98
C TYR A 39 0.97 1.32 10.08
N LEU A 40 -0.33 1.11 9.83
CA LEU A 40 -1.38 1.35 10.81
C LEU A 40 -1.33 0.36 11.97
N GLU A 41 -0.97 -0.90 11.75
CA GLU A 41 -0.80 -1.89 12.83
C GLU A 41 0.20 -1.42 13.91
N ARG A 42 1.19 -0.61 13.54
CA ARG A 42 2.16 -0.03 14.49
C ARG A 42 1.69 1.23 15.20
N GLN A 43 0.52 1.73 14.82
CA GLN A 43 -0.12 2.92 15.38
C GLN A 43 -1.34 2.54 16.22
N GLU A 44 -1.46 1.28 16.62
CA GLU A 44 -2.51 0.80 17.53
C GLU A 44 -2.50 1.63 18.82
N PRO A 45 -3.62 2.28 19.19
CA PRO A 45 -3.71 3.02 20.46
C PRO A 45 -3.66 2.08 21.67
N ASP A 46 -2.98 2.51 22.73
CA ASP A 46 -2.88 1.73 23.99
C ASP A 46 -4.21 1.66 24.78
N ASP A 47 -5.09 2.65 24.58
CA ASP A 47 -6.39 2.73 25.25
C ASP A 47 -7.53 2.30 24.33
N ALA A 48 -8.58 1.70 24.90
CA ALA A 48 -9.76 1.28 24.15
C ALA A 48 -10.78 2.44 23.96
N GLY A 49 -10.30 3.67 23.77
CA GLY A 49 -11.11 4.86 23.61
C GLY A 49 -11.62 5.08 22.18
N GLU A 50 -12.10 6.30 21.92
CA GLU A 50 -12.58 6.72 20.59
C GLU A 50 -11.54 6.52 19.48
N LYS A 51 -10.26 6.80 19.78
CA LYS A 51 -9.15 6.61 18.84
C LYS A 51 -8.95 5.15 18.46
N PHE A 52 -9.18 4.22 19.39
CA PHE A 52 -9.09 2.78 19.10
C PHE A 52 -10.23 2.35 18.18
N ALA A 53 -11.44 2.84 18.40
CA ALA A 53 -12.57 2.57 17.51
C ALA A 53 -12.29 3.08 16.08
N GLU A 54 -11.81 4.31 15.93
CA GLU A 54 -11.43 4.87 14.62
C GLU A 54 -10.30 4.08 13.94
N TRP A 55 -9.27 3.71 14.72
CA TRP A 55 -8.16 2.88 14.24
C TRP A 55 -8.65 1.50 13.80
N GLN A 56 -9.53 0.86 14.58
CA GLN A 56 -10.07 -0.46 14.31
C GLN A 56 -10.90 -0.45 13.03
N ASP A 57 -11.80 0.52 12.86
CA ASP A 57 -12.60 0.70 11.64
C ASP A 57 -11.70 0.89 10.41
N LYS A 58 -10.64 1.69 10.55
CA LYS A 58 -9.68 1.92 9.48
C LYS A 58 -8.89 0.65 9.16
N MET A 59 -8.45 -0.07 10.19
CA MET A 59 -7.72 -1.33 10.05
C MET A 59 -8.56 -2.40 9.37
N GLU A 60 -9.83 -2.56 9.73
CA GLU A 60 -10.73 -3.54 9.12
C GLU A 60 -10.86 -3.30 7.61
N ARG A 61 -11.05 -2.05 7.18
CA ARG A 61 -11.17 -1.68 5.75
C ARG A 61 -9.90 -1.91 4.95
N LEU A 62 -8.74 -1.75 5.59
CA LEU A 62 -7.43 -1.85 4.93
C LEU A 62 -6.76 -3.21 5.14
N ARG A 63 -7.35 -4.07 5.99
CA ARG A 63 -6.89 -5.43 6.20
C ARG A 63 -6.97 -6.17 4.88
N ASN A 64 -5.85 -6.73 4.46
CA ASN A 64 -5.70 -7.41 3.16
C ASN A 64 -5.82 -6.50 1.93
N ILE A 65 -5.73 -5.18 2.06
CA ILE A 65 -5.60 -4.28 0.91
C ILE A 65 -4.13 -3.92 0.70
N ALA A 66 -3.67 -4.05 -0.54
CA ALA A 66 -2.38 -3.53 -0.99
C ALA A 66 -2.60 -2.59 -2.17
N GLU A 67 -1.81 -1.52 -2.24
CA GLU A 67 -1.77 -0.61 -3.36
C GLU A 67 -0.51 -0.88 -4.20
N VAL A 68 -0.69 -1.05 -5.50
CA VAL A 68 0.37 -1.03 -6.48
C VAL A 68 0.41 0.35 -7.12
N ILE A 69 1.53 1.05 -6.96
CA ILE A 69 1.76 2.38 -7.49
C ILE A 69 2.62 2.25 -8.74
N VAL A 70 2.05 2.53 -9.90
CA VAL A 70 2.81 2.68 -11.15
C VAL A 70 3.43 4.06 -11.14
N ALA A 71 4.67 4.16 -10.62
CA ALA A 71 5.37 5.43 -10.42
C ALA A 71 6.08 5.93 -11.69
N LYS A 72 6.44 5.01 -12.60
CA LYS A 72 6.99 5.33 -13.92
C LYS A 72 6.40 4.37 -14.95
N GLN A 73 6.08 4.90 -16.12
CA GLN A 73 5.68 4.14 -17.31
C GLN A 73 6.04 4.98 -18.55
N ARG A 74 7.06 4.58 -19.32
CA ARG A 74 7.56 5.38 -20.47
C ARG A 74 6.54 5.60 -21.57
N HIS A 75 5.63 4.64 -21.76
CA HIS A 75 4.68 4.62 -22.88
C HIS A 75 3.23 4.43 -22.42
N GLY A 76 2.85 5.01 -21.29
CA GLY A 76 1.51 4.78 -20.75
C GLY A 76 1.23 5.57 -19.47
N PRO A 77 0.01 5.44 -18.94
CA PRO A 77 -0.40 6.16 -17.75
C PRO A 77 0.32 5.63 -16.50
N ILE A 78 0.56 6.55 -15.58
CA ILE A 78 0.89 6.26 -14.18
C ILE A 78 -0.39 6.25 -13.35
N GLY A 79 -0.34 5.63 -12.17
CA GLY A 79 -1.52 5.56 -11.31
C GLY A 79 -1.38 4.57 -10.16
N LYS A 80 -2.49 4.32 -9.49
CA LYS A 80 -2.59 3.43 -8.33
C LYS A 80 -3.67 2.39 -8.59
N VAL A 81 -3.38 1.15 -8.23
CA VAL A 81 -4.31 0.02 -8.34
C VAL A 81 -4.37 -0.68 -7.00
N GLU A 82 -5.57 -0.87 -6.48
CA GLU A 82 -5.79 -1.65 -5.26
C GLU A 82 -5.94 -3.13 -5.59
N LEU A 83 -5.27 -3.97 -4.80
CA LEU A 83 -5.26 -5.42 -4.89
C LEU A 83 -5.63 -6.01 -3.53
N HIS A 84 -6.21 -7.22 -3.56
CA HIS A 84 -6.32 -8.04 -2.37
C HIS A 84 -4.97 -8.71 -2.09
N PHE A 85 -4.55 -8.70 -0.83
CA PHE A 85 -3.31 -9.27 -0.34
C PHE A 85 -3.59 -10.30 0.75
N ASP A 86 -3.26 -11.56 0.49
CA ASP A 86 -3.30 -12.63 1.48
C ASP A 86 -1.94 -12.76 2.19
N PRO A 87 -1.83 -12.38 3.48
CA PRO A 87 -0.58 -12.45 4.21
C PRO A 87 -0.09 -13.88 4.47
N ASN A 88 -0.97 -14.88 4.49
CA ASN A 88 -0.59 -16.25 4.85
C ASN A 88 0.25 -16.92 3.76
N ILE A 89 0.02 -16.52 2.51
CA ILE A 89 0.71 -17.06 1.33
C ILE A 89 1.43 -15.97 0.53
N THR A 90 1.46 -14.73 1.03
CA THR A 90 2.09 -13.57 0.38
C THR A 90 1.60 -13.41 -1.07
N LYS A 91 0.29 -13.53 -1.28
CA LYS A 91 -0.33 -13.52 -2.62
C LYS A 91 -1.09 -12.24 -2.86
N PHE A 92 -0.89 -11.66 -4.04
CA PHE A 92 -1.68 -10.56 -4.56
C PHE A 92 -2.70 -11.10 -5.58
N SER A 93 -3.95 -10.68 -5.46
CA SER A 93 -5.05 -11.01 -6.36
C SER A 93 -5.87 -9.79 -6.70
N ASN A 94 -6.68 -9.87 -7.76
CA ASN A 94 -7.65 -8.82 -8.06
C ASN A 94 -8.51 -8.56 -6.83
N LEU A 95 -8.69 -7.28 -6.50
CA LEU A 95 -9.60 -6.89 -5.44
C LEU A 95 -11.04 -7.05 -5.95
N ASP A 96 -11.74 -8.06 -5.46
CA ASP A 96 -13.16 -8.24 -5.75
C ASP A 96 -13.95 -7.19 -4.97
N LYS A 97 -14.32 -6.10 -5.65
CA LYS A 97 -15.18 -5.04 -5.08
C LYS A 97 -16.67 -5.34 -5.22
N GLN A 98 -17.06 -6.49 -5.78
CA GLN A 98 -18.44 -6.80 -6.16
C GLN A 98 -19.13 -7.89 -5.32
N HIS A 99 -18.47 -8.49 -4.33
CA HIS A 99 -19.18 -9.31 -3.34
C HIS A 99 -19.76 -8.44 -2.21
N SER A 100 -20.96 -7.90 -2.43
CA SER A 100 -21.90 -7.77 -1.32
C SER A 100 -22.23 -9.20 -0.85
N PRO A 101 -22.10 -9.55 0.44
CA PRO A 101 -22.69 -10.77 0.95
C PRO A 101 -24.19 -10.60 0.73
N SER A 102 -24.72 -11.26 -0.29
CA SER A 102 -26.14 -11.19 -0.62
C SER A 102 -26.95 -11.62 0.58
N GLU A 103 -27.93 -10.79 0.93
CA GLU A 103 -29.15 -11.19 1.61
C GLU A 103 -29.56 -12.60 1.17
N TYR A 104 -29.55 -13.53 2.12
CA TYR A 104 -30.32 -14.77 2.10
C TYR A 104 -31.07 -14.87 3.42
#